data_AF-A0A9P0C6F4-F1
#
_entry.id   AF-A0A9P0C6F4-F1
#
_cell.length_a   1.000
_cell.length_b   1.000
_cell.length_c   1.000
_cell.angle_alpha   90.00
_cell.angle_beta   90.00
_cell.angle_gamma   90.00
#
_symmetry.space_group_name_H-M   'P 1'
#
loop_
_entity.id
_entity.type
_entity.pdbx_description
1 polymer ?
#
loop_
_entity_poly.entity_id
_entity_poly.type
_entity_poly.pdbx_seq_one_letter_code
_entity_poly.pdbx_strand_id
1 'polypeptide(L)'
;MRLLQPVTLLDPSQLLRPESAFDGKPLSAFRDYSVDDEDPVRMRVRRTYYNMHTNMTVDFVKGKMNKWLKFNHFKATVKEALVRLNELVDESDPDTDLPNIVHAFQTAERIREDHPDDDWFHLTGLIHDLGKVMAFYEEPQWCVVGDTFPVGCKWGPSIVYGDHSFRDNPDTYNTKYK
;
A
#
# COMPACT_ATOMS: atom_id res chain seq x y z
N MET A 1 7.18 29.70 9.97
CA MET A 1 6.28 30.24 8.92
C MET A 1 4.98 29.45 9.01
N ARG A 2 3.94 30.01 9.65
CA ARG A 2 2.62 29.34 9.75
C ARG A 2 1.89 29.54 8.42
N LEU A 3 1.46 28.46 7.78
CA LEU A 3 0.58 28.52 6.62
C LEU A 3 -0.73 29.22 7.03
N LEU A 4 -1.07 30.31 6.34
CA LEU A 4 -2.16 31.23 6.72
C LEU A 4 -3.54 30.82 6.19
N GLN A 5 -3.66 29.68 5.50
CA GLN A 5 -4.96 29.13 5.09
C GLN A 5 -4.93 27.59 5.13
N PRO A 6 -6.02 26.92 5.55
CA PRO A 6 -6.11 25.47 5.48
C PRO A 6 -6.06 25.06 4.00
N VAL A 7 -5.10 24.20 3.65
CA VAL A 7 -5.12 23.53 2.35
C VAL A 7 -6.24 22.49 2.43
N THR A 8 -7.28 22.66 1.62
CA THR A 8 -8.36 21.68 1.49
C THR A 8 -7.83 20.45 0.76
N LEU A 9 -7.25 19.53 1.52
CA LEU A 9 -6.81 18.23 1.02
C LEU A 9 -7.94 17.22 1.27
N LEU A 10 -8.38 16.53 0.21
CA LEU A 10 -9.31 15.39 0.33
C LEU A 10 -8.59 14.24 1.01
N ASP A 11 -8.64 14.20 2.33
CA ASP A 11 -8.03 13.18 3.18
C ASP A 11 -9.02 12.01 3.33
N PRO A 12 -8.82 10.86 2.68
CA PRO A 12 -9.71 9.71 2.79
C PRO A 12 -9.74 9.14 4.21
N SER A 13 -8.73 9.42 5.05
CA SER A 13 -8.78 9.08 6.48
C SER A 13 -9.78 9.92 7.27
N GLN A 14 -10.26 11.04 6.70
CA GLN A 14 -11.39 11.78 7.25
C GLN A 14 -12.61 10.88 7.43
N LEU A 15 -12.77 9.82 6.65
CA LEU A 15 -13.87 8.86 6.80
C LEU A 15 -13.81 8.04 8.11
N LEU A 16 -12.72 8.17 8.88
CA LEU A 16 -12.43 7.41 10.09
C LEU A 16 -12.11 8.30 11.28
N ARG A 17 -12.35 9.60 11.12
CA ARG A 17 -12.14 10.59 12.17
C ARG A 17 -13.19 10.42 13.27
N PRO A 18 -12.80 10.27 14.55
CA PRO A 18 -13.75 10.20 15.66
C PRO A 18 -14.49 11.53 15.90
N GLU A 19 -14.08 12.61 15.22
CA GLU A 19 -14.76 13.89 15.24
C GLU A 19 -16.13 13.83 14.55
N SER A 20 -17.16 14.34 15.22
CA SER A 20 -18.57 14.28 14.78
C SER A 20 -18.88 14.89 13.40
N ALA A 21 -17.95 15.66 12.83
CA ALA A 21 -18.06 16.21 11.48
C ALA A 21 -17.91 15.13 10.38
N PHE A 22 -17.40 13.96 10.73
CA PHE A 22 -17.10 12.86 9.80
C PHE A 22 -17.85 11.56 10.09
N ASP A 23 -18.78 11.58 11.04
CA ASP A 23 -19.64 10.46 11.50
C ASP A 23 -20.52 9.79 10.41
N GLY A 24 -20.45 10.23 9.16
CA GLY A 24 -21.37 9.84 8.10
C GLY A 24 -21.04 8.53 7.35
N LYS A 25 -19.83 7.97 7.49
CA LYS A 25 -19.48 6.68 6.88
C LYS A 25 -19.11 5.66 7.96
N PRO A 26 -19.69 4.46 7.96
CA PRO A 26 -19.38 3.46 8.99
C PRO A 26 -17.94 2.98 8.84
N LEU A 27 -17.25 2.70 9.96
CA LEU A 27 -15.91 2.09 9.98
C LEU A 27 -15.80 0.84 9.08
N SER A 28 -16.91 0.12 8.89
CA SER A 28 -16.98 -1.04 8.00
C SER A 28 -16.81 -0.72 6.51
N ALA A 29 -16.84 0.55 6.11
CA ALA A 29 -16.63 0.99 4.74
C ALA A 29 -15.15 1.22 4.39
N PHE A 30 -14.25 1.22 5.39
CA PHE A 30 -12.81 1.32 5.18
C PHE A 30 -12.18 -0.05 5.06
N ARG A 31 -11.26 -0.20 4.10
CA ARG A 31 -10.62 -1.49 3.79
C ARG A 31 -11.65 -2.60 3.57
N ASP A 32 -12.72 -2.26 2.87
CA ASP A 32 -13.77 -3.22 2.52
C ASP A 32 -13.32 -4.09 1.34
N TYR A 33 -12.89 -5.31 1.65
CA TYR A 33 -12.50 -6.33 0.68
C TYR A 33 -13.63 -7.28 0.29
N SER A 34 -14.90 -6.90 0.54
CA SER A 34 -16.04 -7.68 0.07
C SER A 34 -15.98 -7.86 -1.45
N VAL A 35 -16.42 -9.03 -1.90
CA VAL A 35 -16.41 -9.38 -3.32
C VAL A 35 -17.65 -8.80 -3.97
N ASP A 36 -17.43 -7.92 -4.93
CA ASP A 36 -18.45 -7.34 -5.79
C ASP A 36 -17.88 -7.28 -7.21
N ASP A 37 -18.43 -8.09 -8.12
CA ASP A 37 -17.94 -8.20 -9.49
C ASP A 37 -18.39 -7.01 -10.37
N GLU A 38 -19.34 -6.19 -9.89
CA GLU A 38 -19.84 -5.00 -10.59
C GLU A 38 -19.05 -3.72 -10.21
N ASP A 39 -18.28 -3.76 -9.13
CA ASP A 39 -17.43 -2.65 -8.69
C ASP A 39 -16.02 -2.77 -9.31
N PRO A 40 -15.63 -1.84 -10.21
CA PRO A 40 -14.34 -1.90 -10.90
C PRO A 40 -13.14 -1.74 -9.95
N VAL A 41 -13.28 -1.01 -8.84
CA VAL A 41 -12.22 -0.83 -7.83
C VAL A 41 -12.03 -2.14 -7.07
N ARG A 42 -13.11 -2.75 -6.57
CA ARG A 42 -13.03 -4.05 -5.87
C ARG A 42 -12.49 -5.15 -6.78
N MET A 43 -12.87 -5.14 -8.06
CA MET A 43 -12.33 -6.04 -9.07
C MET A 43 -10.83 -5.85 -9.28
N ARG A 44 -10.36 -4.61 -9.39
CA ARG A 44 -8.93 -4.27 -9.49
C ARG A 44 -8.16 -4.76 -8.27
N VAL A 45 -8.62 -4.40 -7.07
CA VAL A 45 -8.00 -4.78 -5.79
C VAL A 45 -7.91 -6.30 -5.66
N ARG A 46 -9.02 -7.01 -5.90
CA ARG A 46 -9.05 -8.48 -5.86
C ARG A 46 -8.07 -9.09 -6.85
N ARG A 47 -8.03 -8.59 -8.10
CA ARG A 47 -7.08 -9.07 -9.11
C ARG A 47 -5.63 -8.86 -8.67
N THR A 48 -5.31 -7.71 -8.09
CA THR A 48 -3.97 -7.40 -7.58
C THR A 48 -3.55 -8.39 -6.50
N TYR A 49 -4.40 -8.64 -5.50
CA TYR A 49 -4.11 -9.61 -4.44
C TYR A 49 -4.04 -11.05 -4.95
N TYR A 50 -4.94 -11.49 -5.82
CA TYR A 50 -4.87 -12.85 -6.38
C TYR A 50 -3.59 -13.07 -7.19
N ASN A 51 -3.16 -12.06 -7.96
CA ASN A 51 -1.88 -12.13 -8.65
C ASN A 51 -0.71 -12.17 -7.66
N MET A 52 -0.76 -11.38 -6.59
CA MET A 52 0.25 -11.42 -5.53
C MET A 52 0.31 -12.80 -4.88
N HIS A 53 -0.82 -13.31 -4.41
CA HIS A 53 -0.92 -14.57 -3.69
C HIS A 53 -0.52 -15.76 -4.57
N THR A 54 -0.77 -15.71 -5.87
CA THR A 54 -0.35 -16.75 -6.81
C THR A 54 1.16 -16.75 -7.03
N ASN A 55 1.80 -15.58 -7.13
CA ASN A 55 3.17 -15.46 -7.64
C ASN A 55 4.24 -15.16 -6.58
N MET A 56 3.86 -14.67 -5.39
CA MET A 56 4.79 -14.45 -4.28
C MET A 56 5.19 -15.78 -3.63
N THR A 57 6.32 -16.31 -4.08
CA THR A 57 6.99 -17.49 -3.52
C THR A 57 8.27 -17.11 -2.80
N VAL A 58 8.83 -18.03 -2.01
CA VAL A 58 10.16 -17.87 -1.39
C VAL A 58 11.22 -17.54 -2.44
N ASP A 59 11.19 -18.24 -3.57
CA ASP A 59 12.18 -18.06 -4.64
C ASP A 59 11.99 -16.73 -5.37
N PHE A 60 10.74 -16.31 -5.59
CA PHE A 60 10.44 -15.00 -6.15
C PHE A 60 10.97 -13.88 -5.26
N VAL A 61 10.68 -13.93 -3.95
CA VAL A 61 11.14 -12.92 -2.98
C VAL A 61 12.68 -12.86 -2.94
N LYS A 62 13.37 -14.01 -2.90
CA LYS A 62 14.83 -14.05 -2.99
C LYS A 62 15.35 -13.41 -4.28
N GLY A 63 14.68 -13.68 -5.40
CA GLY A 63 14.98 -13.04 -6.69
C GLY A 63 14.84 -11.52 -6.64
N LYS A 64 13.76 -11.00 -6.04
CA LYS A 64 13.54 -9.57 -5.85
C LYS A 64 14.57 -8.94 -4.92
N MET A 65 14.91 -9.59 -3.81
CA MET A 65 15.99 -9.13 -2.93
C MET A 65 17.32 -9.01 -3.70
N ASN A 66 17.67 -10.03 -4.49
CA ASN A 66 18.88 -10.01 -5.33
C ASN A 66 18.86 -8.91 -6.40
N LYS A 67 17.68 -8.55 -6.92
CA LYS A 67 17.51 -7.44 -7.88
C LYS A 67 17.62 -6.09 -7.18
N TRP A 68 16.85 -5.85 -6.13
CA TRP A 68 16.57 -4.53 -5.58
C TRP A 68 17.55 -4.05 -4.51
N LEU A 69 18.14 -4.96 -3.71
CA LEU A 69 19.10 -4.60 -2.65
C LEU A 69 20.47 -4.14 -3.19
N LYS A 70 20.65 -4.06 -4.51
CA LYS A 70 21.80 -3.46 -5.16
C LYS A 70 21.72 -1.93 -5.26
N PHE A 71 20.51 -1.36 -5.11
CA PHE A 71 20.25 0.09 -5.15
C PHE A 71 20.87 0.80 -6.38
N ASN A 72 20.83 0.15 -7.54
CA ASN A 72 21.48 0.61 -8.78
C ASN A 72 20.49 0.84 -9.94
N HIS A 73 19.19 0.88 -9.65
CA HIS A 73 18.13 1.05 -10.67
C HIS A 73 17.91 2.51 -11.07
N PHE A 74 18.13 3.44 -10.14
CA PHE A 74 18.05 4.88 -10.40
C PHE A 74 18.74 5.68 -9.30
N LYS A 75 18.89 6.99 -9.52
CA LYS A 75 19.36 7.96 -8.54
C LYS A 75 18.40 9.14 -8.51
N ALA A 76 17.91 9.49 -7.32
CA ALA A 76 17.02 10.62 -7.10
C ALA A 76 17.16 11.12 -5.66
N THR A 77 16.83 12.39 -5.46
CA THR A 77 16.50 12.94 -4.14
C THR A 77 15.15 12.41 -3.66
N VAL A 78 14.87 12.53 -2.35
CA VAL A 78 13.56 12.19 -1.77
C VAL A 78 12.44 12.95 -2.46
N LYS A 79 12.62 14.25 -2.74
CA LYS A 79 11.62 15.08 -3.42
C LYS A 79 11.34 14.58 -4.84
N GLU A 80 12.37 14.23 -5.60
CA GLU A 80 12.20 13.68 -6.96
C GLU A 80 11.48 12.33 -6.93
N ALA A 81 11.79 11.46 -5.96
CA ALA A 81 11.10 10.20 -5.77
C ALA A 81 9.61 10.42 -5.40
N LEU A 82 9.31 11.35 -4.49
CA LEU A 82 7.93 11.75 -4.17
C LEU A 82 7.19 12.27 -5.39
N VAL A 83 7.81 13.13 -6.20
CA VAL A 83 7.19 13.68 -7.42
C VAL A 83 6.85 12.59 -8.43
N ARG A 84 7.66 11.52 -8.54
CA ARG A 84 7.32 10.37 -9.39
C ARG A 84 6.03 9.68 -8.94
N LEU A 85 5.74 9.64 -7.64
CA LEU A 85 4.49 9.09 -7.11
C LEU A 85 3.24 9.90 -7.49
N ASN A 86 3.35 11.03 -8.21
CA ASN A 86 2.21 11.65 -8.89
C ASN A 86 1.61 10.74 -9.98
N GLU A 87 2.42 9.85 -10.57
CA GLU A 87 2.02 9.01 -11.69
C GLU A 87 1.61 7.59 -11.24
N LEU A 88 1.51 7.35 -9.94
CA LEU A 88 1.12 6.06 -9.37
C LEU A 88 -0.21 6.17 -8.61
N VAL A 89 -1.16 5.34 -9.02
CA VAL A 89 -2.35 4.98 -8.23
C VAL A 89 -2.15 3.54 -7.75
N ASP A 90 -2.34 3.32 -6.45
CA ASP A 90 -2.16 2.00 -5.82
C ASP A 90 -3.32 1.08 -6.19
N GLU A 91 -3.03 0.01 -6.95
CA GLU A 91 -4.05 -0.93 -7.40
C GLU A 91 -4.60 -1.85 -6.29
N SER A 92 -3.97 -1.87 -5.12
CA SER A 92 -4.37 -2.70 -3.96
C SER A 92 -5.20 -1.94 -2.92
N ASP A 93 -5.25 -0.61 -3.03
CA ASP A 93 -6.00 0.25 -2.12
C ASP A 93 -7.48 0.32 -2.55
N PRO A 94 -8.43 -0.10 -1.70
CA PRO A 94 -9.86 0.00 -1.97
C PRO A 94 -10.45 1.38 -1.63
N ASP A 95 -9.71 2.25 -0.94
CA ASP A 95 -10.22 3.47 -0.32
C ASP A 95 -9.88 4.74 -1.11
N THR A 96 -8.90 4.69 -2.03
CA THR A 96 -8.44 5.86 -2.79
C THR A 96 -7.98 5.56 -4.21
N ASP A 97 -8.30 6.47 -5.12
CA ASP A 97 -7.79 6.53 -6.51
C ASP A 97 -6.90 7.75 -6.73
N LEU A 98 -6.45 8.40 -5.64
CA LEU A 98 -5.58 9.56 -5.70
C LEU A 98 -4.13 9.15 -5.98
N PRO A 99 -3.32 10.04 -6.58
CA PRO A 99 -1.89 9.82 -6.69
C PRO A 99 -1.23 9.57 -5.33
N ASN A 100 -0.33 8.59 -5.24
CA ASN A 100 0.23 8.14 -3.96
C ASN A 100 1.05 9.22 -3.22
N ILE A 101 1.52 10.27 -3.92
CA ILE A 101 2.14 11.44 -3.27
C ILE A 101 1.16 12.18 -2.36
N VAL A 102 -0.14 12.21 -2.70
CA VAL A 102 -1.17 12.88 -1.89
C VAL A 102 -1.30 12.15 -0.56
N HIS A 103 -1.32 10.82 -0.60
CA HIS A 103 -1.31 9.97 0.60
C HIS A 103 -0.06 10.20 1.48
N ALA A 104 1.11 10.35 0.87
CA ALA A 104 2.35 10.64 1.61
C ALA A 104 2.25 11.95 2.41
N PHE A 105 1.72 13.03 1.80
CA PHE A 105 1.53 14.30 2.49
C PHE A 105 0.40 14.25 3.54
N GLN A 106 -0.68 13.52 3.29
CA GLN A 106 -1.75 13.30 4.27
C GLN A 106 -1.21 12.67 5.54
N THR A 107 -0.47 11.59 5.37
CA THR A 107 0.15 10.85 6.47
C THR A 107 1.12 11.74 7.24
N ALA A 108 2.02 12.44 6.53
CA ALA A 108 3.00 13.33 7.15
C ALA A 108 2.35 14.50 7.92
N GLU A 109 1.37 15.18 7.31
CA GLU A 109 0.72 16.33 7.93
C GLU A 109 -0.15 15.92 9.11
N ARG A 110 -0.78 14.74 9.07
CA ARG A 110 -1.54 14.26 10.21
C ARG A 110 -0.65 13.88 11.38
N ILE A 111 0.45 13.17 11.12
CA ILE A 111 1.44 12.88 12.16
C ILE A 111 2.02 14.18 12.73
N ARG A 112 2.26 15.20 11.89
CA ARG A 112 2.72 16.53 12.33
C ARG A 112 1.71 17.23 13.24
N GLU A 113 0.41 17.06 13.00
CA GLU A 113 -0.65 17.61 13.85
C GLU A 113 -0.72 16.90 15.21
N ASP A 114 -0.69 15.56 15.21
CA ASP A 114 -0.87 14.75 16.43
C ASP A 114 0.42 14.65 17.26
N HIS A 115 1.60 14.76 16.63
CA HIS A 115 2.93 14.61 17.23
C HIS A 115 3.85 15.78 16.87
N PRO A 116 3.52 17.04 17.23
CA PRO A 116 4.20 18.23 16.70
C PRO A 116 5.70 18.33 17.02
N ASP A 117 6.15 17.67 18.08
CA ASP A 117 7.55 17.72 18.54
C ASP A 117 8.42 16.59 17.95
N ASP A 118 7.82 15.61 17.26
CA ASP A 118 8.50 14.43 16.69
C ASP A 118 8.74 14.59 15.17
N ASP A 119 9.66 15.49 14.79
CA ASP A 119 9.97 15.80 13.39
C ASP A 119 10.35 14.58 12.53
N TRP A 120 11.09 13.63 13.12
CA TRP A 120 11.44 12.36 12.51
C TRP A 120 10.19 11.54 12.12
N PHE A 121 9.12 11.63 12.91
CA PHE A 121 7.90 10.86 12.66
C PHE A 121 7.08 11.48 11.53
N HIS A 122 7.10 12.81 11.40
CA HIS A 122 6.51 13.50 10.24
C HIS A 122 7.19 13.03 8.96
N LEU A 123 8.52 12.97 8.98
CA LEU A 123 9.31 12.49 7.86
C LEU A 123 9.03 11.00 7.57
N THR A 124 8.93 10.15 8.59
CA THR A 124 8.53 8.74 8.43
C THR A 124 7.22 8.63 7.65
N GLY A 125 6.20 9.41 8.03
CA GLY A 125 4.93 9.47 7.29
C GLY A 125 5.09 9.87 5.84
N LEU A 126 5.97 10.84 5.55
CA LEU A 126 6.22 11.30 4.19
C LEU A 126 6.93 10.24 3.32
N ILE A 127 7.83 9.45 3.89
CA ILE A 127 8.70 8.55 3.12
C ILE A 127 8.28 7.09 3.14
N HIS A 128 7.29 6.70 3.96
CA HIS A 128 6.96 5.30 4.22
C HIS A 128 6.69 4.50 2.93
N ASP A 129 6.03 5.13 1.96
CA ASP A 129 5.59 4.53 0.71
C ASP A 129 6.55 4.77 -0.47
N LEU A 130 7.72 5.37 -0.25
CA LEU A 130 8.65 5.68 -1.34
C LEU A 130 9.16 4.44 -2.07
N GLY A 131 9.10 3.26 -1.47
CA GLY A 131 9.42 2.00 -2.14
C GLY A 131 8.54 1.73 -3.37
N LYS A 132 7.34 2.31 -3.43
CA LYS A 132 6.41 2.13 -4.55
C LYS A 132 6.93 2.65 -5.89
N VAL A 133 8.01 3.44 -5.90
CA VAL A 133 8.73 3.81 -7.12
C VAL A 133 9.18 2.59 -7.94
N MET A 134 9.32 1.40 -7.32
CA MET A 134 9.61 0.15 -8.03
C MET A 134 8.61 -0.15 -9.16
N ALA A 135 7.35 0.29 -9.04
CA ALA A 135 6.32 0.11 -10.07
C ALA A 135 6.68 0.76 -11.43
N PHE A 136 7.57 1.76 -11.44
CA PHE A 136 8.03 2.41 -12.67
C PHE A 136 9.21 1.68 -13.35
N TYR A 137 9.67 0.55 -12.80
CA TYR A 137 10.86 -0.18 -13.25
C TYR A 137 10.54 -1.65 -13.58
N GLU A 138 9.53 -1.83 -14.42
CA GLU A 138 9.06 -3.13 -14.93
C GLU A 138 8.60 -4.10 -13.81
N GLU A 139 8.15 -3.54 -12.68
CA GLU A 139 7.53 -4.33 -11.62
C GLU A 139 6.01 -4.22 -11.73
N PRO A 140 5.28 -5.33 -11.84
CA PRO A 140 3.83 -5.29 -11.73
C PRO A 140 3.43 -4.87 -10.31
N GLN A 141 2.35 -4.11 -10.16
CA GLN A 141 1.96 -3.57 -8.86
C GLN A 141 1.79 -4.63 -7.76
N TRP A 142 1.32 -5.84 -8.12
CA TRP A 142 1.15 -6.94 -7.14
C TRP A 142 2.44 -7.36 -6.43
N CYS A 143 3.64 -7.01 -6.92
CA CYS A 143 4.91 -7.26 -6.20
C CYS A 143 5.52 -6.00 -5.57
N VAL A 144 4.76 -4.90 -5.53
CA VAL A 144 5.20 -3.58 -5.06
C VAL A 144 4.30 -3.02 -3.95
N VAL A 145 2.98 -3.15 -4.10
CA VAL A 145 1.96 -2.59 -3.20
C VAL A 145 1.19 -3.69 -2.45
N GLY A 146 0.31 -3.30 -1.53
CA GLY A 146 -0.63 -4.19 -0.84
C GLY A 146 -0.14 -4.78 0.47
N ASP A 147 -1.05 -5.46 1.17
CA ASP A 147 -0.75 -6.11 2.43
C ASP A 147 0.31 -7.20 2.26
N THR A 148 1.24 -7.27 3.21
CA THR A 148 2.33 -8.24 3.18
C THR A 148 2.00 -9.48 4.00
N PHE A 149 2.59 -10.60 3.62
CA PHE A 149 2.49 -11.86 4.35
C PHE A 149 3.84 -12.60 4.33
N PRO A 150 4.14 -13.43 5.35
CA PRO A 150 5.34 -14.24 5.35
C PRO A 150 5.28 -15.33 4.27
N VAL A 151 6.33 -15.45 3.46
CA VAL A 151 6.54 -16.59 2.54
C VAL A 151 7.32 -17.71 3.24
N GLY A 152 7.17 -18.95 2.78
CA GLY A 152 7.91 -20.08 3.32
C GLY A 152 7.33 -20.68 4.60
N CYS A 153 6.07 -20.37 4.90
CA CYS A 153 5.30 -20.99 5.96
C CYS A 153 3.83 -21.10 5.56
N LYS A 154 3.01 -21.72 6.42
CA LYS A 154 1.57 -21.78 6.26
C LYS A 154 0.94 -20.38 6.24
N TRP A 155 -0.01 -20.18 5.33
CA TRP A 155 -0.75 -18.92 5.19
C TRP A 155 -1.62 -18.62 6.42
N GLY A 156 -1.57 -17.37 6.89
CA GLY A 156 -2.35 -16.90 8.03
C GLY A 156 -3.84 -16.70 7.67
N PRO A 157 -4.78 -16.94 8.60
CA PRO A 157 -6.21 -16.83 8.34
C PRO A 157 -6.69 -15.38 8.17
N SER A 158 -5.90 -14.40 8.60
CA SER A 158 -6.22 -12.96 8.48
C SER A 158 -5.71 -12.33 7.20
N ILE A 159 -5.01 -13.08 6.33
CA ILE A 159 -4.55 -12.55 5.05
C ILE A 159 -5.80 -12.25 4.21
N VAL A 160 -5.81 -11.09 3.56
CA VAL A 160 -6.91 -10.63 2.69
C VAL A 160 -7.24 -11.72 1.66
N TYR A 161 -8.52 -11.96 1.38
CA TYR A 161 -9.01 -13.07 0.55
C TYR A 161 -8.62 -14.49 1.00
N GLY A 162 -8.04 -14.68 2.19
CA GLY A 162 -7.87 -15.98 2.84
C GLY A 162 -7.04 -17.00 2.05
N ASP A 163 -7.02 -18.23 2.58
CA ASP A 163 -6.23 -19.36 2.06
C ASP A 163 -6.60 -19.76 0.62
N HIS A 164 -7.87 -19.67 0.24
CA HIS A 164 -8.35 -20.05 -1.09
C HIS A 164 -7.74 -19.22 -2.22
N SER A 165 -7.34 -17.98 -1.95
CA SER A 165 -6.63 -17.12 -2.92
C SER A 165 -5.19 -17.58 -3.21
N PHE A 166 -4.63 -18.46 -2.38
CA PHE A 166 -3.29 -19.05 -2.53
C PHE A 166 -3.31 -20.44 -3.21
N ARG A 167 -4.48 -20.92 -3.65
CA ARG A 167 -4.61 -22.27 -4.22
C ARG A 167 -3.71 -22.50 -5.44
N ASP A 168 -3.41 -21.44 -6.18
CA ASP A 168 -2.61 -21.50 -7.41
C ASP A 168 -1.12 -21.19 -7.13
N ASN A 169 -0.74 -20.89 -5.88
CA ASN A 169 0.64 -20.71 -5.48
C ASN A 169 1.35 -22.07 -5.30
N PRO A 170 2.50 -22.32 -5.97
CA PRO A 170 3.21 -23.57 -5.84
C PRO A 170 3.75 -23.84 -4.42
N ASP A 171 4.07 -22.80 -3.64
CA ASP A 171 4.57 -22.94 -2.26
C ASP A 171 3.49 -23.47 -1.31
N THR A 172 2.21 -23.33 -1.63
CA THR A 172 1.09 -23.95 -0.89
C THR A 172 1.24 -25.47 -0.80
N TYR A 173 1.84 -26.09 -1.81
CA TYR A 173 1.99 -27.54 -1.89
C TYR A 173 3.36 -28.03 -1.40
N ASN A 174 4.30 -27.12 -1.15
CA ASN A 174 5.66 -27.45 -0.74
C ASN A 174 5.70 -27.93 0.72
N THR A 175 6.09 -29.19 0.93
CA THR A 175 6.12 -29.82 2.27
C THR A 175 7.11 -29.18 3.24
N LYS A 176 8.10 -28.40 2.76
CA LYS A 176 9.04 -27.68 3.62
C LYS A 176 8.44 -26.47 4.32
N TYR A 177 7.30 -25.97 3.82
CA TYR A 177 6.65 -24.73 4.28
C TYR A 177 5.33 -24.99 5.00
N LYS A 178 5.01 -26.27 5.28
CA LYS A 178 3.76 -26.69 5.94
C LYS A 178 3.88 -26.69 7.46
#